data_AF-A0A2D8PCN3-F1
#
_entry.id   AF-A0A2D8PCN3-F1
#
_cell.length_a   1.000
_cell.length_b   1.000
_cell.length_c   1.000
_cell.angle_alpha   90.00
_cell.angle_beta   90.00
_cell.angle_gamma   90.00
#
_symmetry.space_group_name_H-M   'P 1'
#
loop_
_entity.id
_entity.type
_entity.pdbx_description
1 polymer ?
#
loop_
_entity_poly.entity_id
_entity_poly.type
_entity_poly.pdbx_seq_one_letter_code
_entity_poly.pdbx_strand_id
1 'polypeptide(L)'
;MRQMLLAAILWISPTAIFAAEAETRLHVTGLTCPSCSYIVATALKRVETVEIADFLEGEAEDGVYVLHYDDAVTGPARLIAAVTGVGYGATLAAEDGS
;
A
#
# COMPACT_ATOMS: atom_id res chain seq x y z
N MET A 1 -15.89 -27.31 -52.04
CA MET A 1 -15.30 -26.23 -52.87
C MET A 1 -15.95 -24.92 -52.41
N ARG A 2 -15.30 -23.81 -52.12
CA ARG A 2 -13.89 -23.44 -51.96
C ARG A 2 -13.96 -21.97 -51.51
N GLN A 3 -13.92 -21.70 -50.21
CA GLN A 3 -13.74 -20.33 -49.72
C GLN A 3 -12.92 -20.41 -48.42
N MET A 4 -11.62 -20.55 -48.60
CA MET A 4 -10.63 -20.33 -47.54
C MET A 4 -10.41 -18.82 -47.35
N LEU A 5 -9.76 -18.47 -46.22
CA LEU A 5 -8.95 -17.24 -45.99
C LEU A 5 -9.75 -15.98 -45.58
N LEU A 6 -9.47 -15.17 -44.54
CA LEU A 6 -8.39 -15.01 -43.54
C LEU A 6 -9.02 -14.33 -42.30
N ALA A 7 -8.82 -14.81 -41.06
CA ALA A 7 -7.84 -14.28 -40.09
C ALA A 7 -7.71 -12.74 -40.04
N ALA A 8 -8.37 -12.12 -39.06
CA ALA A 8 -7.94 -10.86 -38.45
C ALA A 8 -8.26 -10.90 -36.96
N ILE A 9 -7.42 -11.63 -36.22
CA ILE A 9 -7.30 -11.53 -34.77
C ILE A 9 -6.84 -10.10 -34.47
N LEU A 10 -7.77 -9.25 -34.03
CA LEU A 10 -7.43 -7.98 -33.41
C LEU A 10 -7.15 -8.26 -31.91
N TRP A 11 -6.04 -8.96 -31.66
CA TRP A 11 -5.43 -9.01 -30.33
C TRP A 11 -4.78 -7.67 -30.05
N ILE A 12 -5.59 -6.68 -29.66
CA ILE A 12 -5.10 -5.63 -28.78
C ILE A 12 -5.40 -6.13 -27.38
N SER A 13 -4.58 -7.08 -26.92
CA SER A 13 -4.45 -7.28 -25.48
C SER A 13 -3.89 -5.96 -24.95
N PRO A 14 -4.58 -5.23 -24.06
CA PRO A 14 -3.92 -4.18 -23.33
C PRO A 14 -2.81 -4.88 -22.55
N THR A 15 -1.56 -4.72 -22.98
CA THR A 15 -0.46 -4.97 -22.08
C THR A 15 -0.71 -4.02 -20.94
N ALA A 16 -1.17 -4.56 -19.81
CA ALA A 16 -1.09 -3.89 -18.53
C ALA A 16 0.38 -3.47 -18.40
N ILE A 17 0.64 -2.20 -18.70
CA ILE A 17 1.94 -1.58 -18.49
C ILE A 17 2.14 -1.75 -16.98
N PHE A 18 3.16 -2.51 -16.62
CA PHE A 18 3.54 -2.86 -15.25
C PHE A 18 3.16 -1.73 -14.29
N ALA A 19 2.07 -1.90 -13.57
CA ALA A 19 1.79 -1.05 -12.42
C ALA A 19 2.86 -1.45 -11.40
N ALA A 20 3.86 -0.59 -11.21
CA ALA A 20 4.85 -0.68 -10.14
C ALA A 20 4.20 -0.41 -8.76
N GLU A 21 2.92 -0.75 -8.62
CA GLU A 21 2.10 -0.44 -7.45
C GLU A 21 2.20 -1.62 -6.50
N ALA A 22 2.77 -1.36 -5.32
CA ALA A 22 2.86 -2.32 -4.24
C ALA A 22 1.88 -1.97 -3.12
N GLU A 23 1.37 -3.01 -2.47
CA GLU A 23 0.61 -2.89 -1.23
C GLU A 23 1.48 -3.31 -0.05
N THR A 24 1.34 -2.62 1.08
CA THR A 24 1.89 -3.06 2.35
C THR A 24 0.98 -2.71 3.50
N ARG A 25 0.95 -3.58 4.51
CA ARG A 25 0.22 -3.39 5.74
C ARG A 25 1.19 -3.06 6.87
N LEU A 26 1.02 -1.92 7.52
CA LEU A 26 1.83 -1.52 8.67
C LEU A 26 1.01 -1.57 9.94
N HIS A 27 1.41 -2.44 10.87
CA HIS A 27 0.97 -2.39 12.26
C HIS A 27 1.70 -1.25 12.96
N VAL A 28 0.93 -0.34 13.55
CA VAL A 28 1.40 0.86 14.24
C VAL A 28 0.92 0.83 15.68
N THR A 29 1.82 1.10 16.62
CA THR A 29 1.54 1.12 18.07
C THR A 29 1.75 2.50 18.67
N GLY A 30 1.15 2.74 19.84
CA GLY A 30 1.24 4.02 20.55
C GLY A 30 0.15 5.01 20.13
N LEU A 31 -0.96 4.53 19.57
CA LEU A 31 -2.12 5.35 19.20
C LEU A 31 -2.98 5.68 20.44
N THR A 32 -2.38 6.30 21.46
CA THR A 32 -2.97 6.48 22.80
C THR A 32 -3.91 7.69 22.93
N CYS A 33 -4.17 8.41 21.83
CA CYS A 33 -5.00 9.62 21.83
C CYS A 33 -5.80 9.71 20.52
N PRO A 34 -7.02 10.30 20.53
CA PRO A 34 -7.90 10.38 19.35
C PRO A 34 -7.30 11.02 18.10
N SER A 35 -6.21 11.77 18.24
CA SER A 35 -5.52 12.44 17.12
C SER A 35 -4.22 11.75 16.69
N CYS A 36 -3.78 10.69 17.38
CA CYS A 36 -2.53 10.01 17.06
C CYS A 36 -2.55 9.34 15.68
N SER A 37 -3.64 8.70 15.32
CA SER A 37 -3.82 8.10 13.98
C SER A 37 -3.74 9.15 12.87
N TYR A 38 -4.19 10.38 13.14
CA TYR A 38 -4.05 11.49 12.19
C TYR A 38 -2.60 11.95 12.02
N ILE A 39 -1.82 12.01 13.10
CA ILE A 39 -0.39 12.36 13.04
C ILE A 39 0.37 11.35 12.18
N VAL A 40 0.16 10.06 12.42
CA VAL A 40 0.77 8.96 11.65
C VAL A 40 0.34 9.02 10.18
N ALA A 41 -0.96 9.18 9.91
CA ALA A 41 -1.46 9.30 8.54
C ALA A 41 -0.84 10.48 7.79
N THR A 42 -0.64 11.62 8.46
CA THR A 42 -0.01 12.80 7.85
C THR A 42 1.49 12.58 7.62
N ALA A 43 2.18 11.80 8.45
CA ALA A 43 3.57 11.42 8.20
C ALA A 43 3.69 10.51 6.97
N LEU A 44 2.82 9.50 6.85
CA LEU A 44 2.77 8.57 5.71
C LEU A 44 2.47 9.30 4.39
N LYS A 45 1.49 10.20 4.38
CA LYS A 45 1.13 11.01 3.20
C LYS A 45 2.20 11.98 2.72
N ARG A 46 3.27 12.22 3.51
CA ARG A 46 4.43 13.01 3.08
C ARG A 46 5.48 12.18 2.35
N VAL A 47 5.39 10.85 2.41
CA VAL A 47 6.24 9.97 1.62
C VAL A 47 5.72 9.97 0.19
N GLU A 48 6.64 10.16 -0.76
CA GLU A 48 6.30 10.25 -2.19
C GLU A 48 5.59 8.99 -2.68
N THR A 49 4.58 9.17 -3.54
CA THR A 49 3.69 8.12 -4.10
C THR A 49 2.78 7.38 -3.12
N VAL A 50 2.90 7.62 -1.81
CA VAL A 50 2.13 6.87 -0.81
C VAL A 50 0.68 7.33 -0.75
N GLU A 51 -0.22 6.38 -0.93
CA GLU A 51 -1.63 6.47 -0.64
C GLU A 51 -1.99 5.59 0.56
N ILE A 52 -2.89 6.09 1.42
CA ILE A 52 -3.50 5.28 2.49
C ILE A 52 -4.81 4.73 1.93
N ALA A 53 -4.80 3.44 1.60
CA ALA A 53 -5.97 2.75 1.08
C ALA A 53 -7.01 2.47 2.17
N ASP A 54 -6.54 2.11 3.37
CA ASP A 54 -7.42 1.84 4.51
C ASP A 54 -6.69 2.03 5.85
N PHE A 55 -7.47 2.19 6.92
CA PHE A 55 -6.98 2.18 8.29
C PHE A 55 -7.92 1.36 9.17
N LEU A 56 -7.39 0.26 9.70
CA LEU A 56 -8.09 -0.65 10.61
C LEU A 56 -7.65 -0.31 12.03
N GLU A 57 -8.54 0.28 12.82
CA GLU A 57 -8.28 0.56 14.24
C GLU A 57 -8.23 -0.76 15.02
N GLY A 58 -7.21 -0.92 15.87
CA GLY A 58 -7.05 -2.10 16.71
C GLY A 58 -7.90 -2.03 17.98
N GLU A 59 -7.96 -3.14 18.73
CA GLU A 59 -8.64 -3.18 20.03
C GLU A 59 -7.80 -2.56 21.16
N ALA A 60 -6.52 -2.29 20.90
CA ALA A 60 -5.58 -1.68 21.84
C ALA A 60 -5.16 -0.28 21.35
N GLU A 61 -4.07 0.26 21.91
CA GLU A 61 -3.49 1.54 21.49
C GLU A 61 -2.68 1.38 20.18
N ASP A 62 -3.28 0.74 19.18
CA ASP A 62 -2.67 0.34 17.91
C ASP A 62 -3.65 0.31 16.73
N GLY A 63 -3.13 0.03 15.54
CA GLY A 63 -3.92 -0.10 14.32
C GLY A 63 -3.09 -0.52 13.11
N VAL A 64 -3.74 -0.83 12.00
CA VAL A 64 -3.10 -1.27 10.76
C VAL A 64 -3.43 -0.32 9.62
N TYR A 65 -2.40 0.28 9.02
CA TYR A 65 -2.52 1.05 7.78
C TYR A 65 -2.29 0.15 6.58
N VAL A 66 -3.21 0.18 5.62
CA VAL A 66 -3.03 -0.43 4.29
C VAL A 66 -2.57 0.65 3.33
N LEU A 67 -1.42 0.46 2.72
CA LEU A 67 -0.72 1.48 1.94
C LEU A 67 -0.45 1.01 0.53
N HIS A 68 -0.73 1.86 -0.44
CA HIS A 68 -0.34 1.70 -1.84
C HIS A 68 0.75 2.69 -2.20
N TYR A 69 1.71 2.27 -2.99
CA TYR A 69 2.84 3.12 -3.40
C TYR A 69 3.57 2.56 -4.61
N ASP A 70 4.39 3.39 -5.26
CA ASP A 70 5.31 2.95 -6.31
C ASP A 70 6.55 2.29 -5.69
N ASP A 71 6.74 1.00 -5.93
CA ASP A 71 7.84 0.21 -5.37
C ASP A 71 9.22 0.54 -5.97
N ALA A 72 9.26 1.29 -7.08
CA ALA A 72 10.48 1.87 -7.61
C ALA A 72 10.90 3.15 -6.87
N VAL A 73 9.99 3.80 -6.12
CA VAL A 73 10.22 5.09 -5.43
C VAL A 73 10.34 4.91 -3.91
N THR A 74 9.49 4.08 -3.32
CA THR A 74 9.44 3.86 -1.88
C THR A 74 9.23 2.39 -1.54
N GLY A 75 9.33 2.05 -0.25
CA GLY A 75 9.18 0.68 0.20
C GLY A 75 8.99 0.59 1.71
N PRO A 76 8.76 -0.61 2.26
CA PRO A 76 8.34 -0.79 3.64
C PRO A 76 9.27 -0.16 4.67
N ALA A 77 10.59 -0.27 4.47
CA ALA A 77 11.56 0.32 5.38
C ALA A 77 11.44 1.85 5.48
N ARG A 78 11.13 2.54 4.37
CA ARG A 78 10.94 4.00 4.34
C ARG A 78 9.62 4.39 5.03
N LEU A 79 8.58 3.60 4.85
CA LEU A 79 7.28 3.80 5.50
C LEU A 79 7.41 3.62 7.02
N ILE A 80 8.09 2.57 7.48
CA ILE A 80 8.42 2.35 8.90
C ILE A 80 9.23 3.52 9.46
N ALA A 81 10.24 4.00 8.72
CA ALA A 81 11.04 5.15 9.12
C ALA A 81 10.21 6.43 9.24
N ALA A 82 9.23 6.64 8.36
CA ALA A 82 8.34 7.80 8.43
C ALA A 82 7.48 7.81 9.70
N VAL A 83 6.94 6.64 10.09
CA VAL A 83 6.11 6.49 11.30
C VAL A 83 6.96 6.59 12.57
N THR A 84 8.09 5.88 12.62
CA THR A 84 9.01 5.93 13.77
C THR A 84 9.65 7.31 13.94
N GLY A 85 9.88 8.04 12.85
CA GLY A 85 10.37 9.42 12.87
C GLY A 85 9.44 10.42 13.54
N VAL A 86 8.14 10.10 13.66
CA VAL A 86 7.16 10.91 14.40
C VAL A 86 6.80 10.32 15.78
N GLY A 87 7.55 9.31 16.25
CA GLY A 87 7.50 8.81 17.62
C GLY A 87 6.57 7.61 17.86
N TYR A 88 6.09 6.93 16.81
CA TYR A 88 5.21 5.77 16.92
C TYR A 88 5.94 4.48 16.56
N GLY A 89 5.55 3.35 17.16
CA GLY A 89 6.10 2.05 16.76
C GLY A 89 5.50 1.62 15.42
N ALA A 90 6.30 1.01 14.54
CA ALA A 90 5.82 0.50 13.25
C ALA A 90 6.52 -0.81 12.86
N THR A 91 5.76 -1.75 12.33
CA THR A 91 6.25 -3.04 11.80
C THR A 91 5.31 -3.52 10.71
N LEU A 92 5.82 -4.34 9.79
CA LEU A 92 4.97 -5.04 8.82
C LEU A 92 3.94 -5.87 9.58
N ALA A 93 2.66 -5.69 9.27
CA ALA A 93 1.63 -6.56 9.79
C ALA A 93 1.93 -7.99 9.33
N ALA A 94 1.69 -8.97 10.20
CA ALA A 94 1.75 -10.36 9.77
C ALA A 94 0.74 -10.53 8.63
N GLU A 95 1.19 -11.11 7.51
CA GLU A 95 0.29 -11.56 6.45
C GLU A 95 -0.79 -12.42 7.13
N ASP A 96 -2.06 -12.05 6.99
CA ASP A 96 -3.18 -12.85 7.49
C ASP A 96 -3.24 -14.13 6.64
N GLY A 97 -2.34 -15.05 6.95
CA GLY A 97 -2.20 -16.34 6.30
C GLY A 97 -3.16 -17.32 6.92
N SER A 98 -4.43 -17.29 6.50
CA SER A 98 -5.30 -18.45 6.24
C SER A 98 -6.75 -18.04 5.97
#